data_AF-A0A371LWS1-F1
#
_entry.id   AF-A0A371LWS1-F1
#
_cell.length_a   1.000
_cell.length_b   1.000
_cell.length_c   1.000
_cell.angle_alpha   90.00
_cell.angle_beta   90.00
_cell.angle_gamma   90.00
#
_symmetry.space_group_name_H-M   'P 1'
#
loop_
_entity.id
_entity.type
_entity.pdbx_description
1 polymer ?
#
loop_
_entity_poly.entity_id
_entity_poly.type
_entity_poly.pdbx_seq_one_letter_code
_entity_poly.pdbx_strand_id
1 'polypeptide(L)'
;MSTIIDGQPQTGTARILRLRRGPDVRIEITSDPDYTARVDVSADDSRWVYGVDSNKIATLIDAFDGSTRVENPQNPTWICDVFFQLGVMWV
;
A
#
# COMPACT_ATOMS: atom_id res chain seq x y z
N MET A 1 16.63 -1.48 -9.45
CA MET A 1 15.72 -1.33 -10.61
C MET A 1 14.53 -0.54 -10.12
N SER A 2 14.41 0.74 -10.51
CA SER A 2 13.30 1.61 -10.12
C SER A 2 12.28 1.61 -11.24
N THR A 3 11.03 1.23 -10.95
CA THR A 3 9.93 1.33 -11.93
C THR A 3 9.34 2.73 -11.79
N ILE A 4 9.35 3.50 -12.87
CA ILE A 4 8.74 4.82 -12.93
C ILE A 4 7.27 4.63 -13.33
N ILE A 5 6.36 5.11 -12.49
CA ILE A 5 4.97 5.39 -12.85
C ILE A 5 4.73 6.85 -12.44
N ASP A 6 4.29 7.69 -13.37
CA ASP A 6 4.00 9.13 -13.20
C ASP A 6 5.16 10.07 -12.87
N GLY A 7 6.32 9.87 -13.50
CA GLY A 7 7.31 10.96 -13.68
C GLY A 7 8.01 11.48 -12.42
N GLN A 8 7.78 10.88 -11.25
CA GLN A 8 8.46 11.22 -10.01
C GLN A 8 9.33 10.05 -9.55
N PRO A 9 10.65 10.25 -9.34
CA PRO A 9 11.49 9.21 -8.75
C PRO A 9 11.05 9.04 -7.30
N GLN A 10 10.22 8.03 -7.05
CA GLN A 10 9.91 7.61 -5.70
C GLN A 10 11.18 6.94 -5.15
N THR A 11 11.79 7.54 -4.14
CA THR A 11 12.88 6.94 -3.35
C THR A 11 12.35 5.83 -2.42
N GLY A 12 11.34 5.10 -2.90
CA GLY A 12 10.64 4.07 -2.15
C GLY A 12 11.22 2.69 -2.41
N THR A 13 11.05 1.79 -1.45
CA THR A 13 11.32 0.36 -1.68
C THR A 13 10.06 -0.25 -2.30
N ALA A 14 10.12 -0.55 -3.60
CA ALA A 14 9.06 -1.28 -4.29
C ALA A 14 9.35 -2.78 -4.30
N ARG A 15 8.36 -3.61 -3.95
CA ARG A 15 8.44 -5.07 -4.04
C ARG A 15 7.12 -5.69 -4.47
N ILE A 16 7.21 -6.78 -5.24
CA ILE A 16 6.05 -7.62 -5.57
C ILE A 16 5.92 -8.68 -4.49
N LEU A 17 4.71 -8.85 -3.97
CA LEU A 17 4.39 -9.79 -2.92
C LEU A 17 3.32 -10.74 -3.44
N ARG A 18 3.67 -12.02 -3.54
CA ARG A 18 2.72 -13.06 -3.91
C ARG A 18 1.99 -13.54 -2.68
N LEU A 19 0.70 -13.25 -2.61
CA LEU A 19 -0.14 -13.68 -1.51
C LEU A 19 -0.44 -15.17 -1.62
N ARG A 20 -0.45 -15.89 -0.49
CA ARG A 20 -0.80 -17.33 -0.48
C ARG A 20 -2.25 -17.56 -0.88
N ARG A 21 -3.14 -16.60 -0.56
CA ARG A 21 -4.55 -16.58 -0.90
C ARG A 21 -4.95 -15.16 -1.29
N GLY A 22 -4.76 -14.81 -2.55
CA GLY A 22 -5.08 -13.47 -3.03
C GLY A 22 -4.38 -13.15 -4.34
N PRO A 23 -4.52 -11.90 -4.81
CA PRO A 23 -3.80 -11.43 -5.99
C PRO A 23 -2.30 -11.30 -5.74
N ASP A 24 -1.53 -11.23 -6.82
CA ASP A 24 -0.16 -10.70 -6.77
C ASP A 24 -0.26 -9.19 -6.52
N VAL A 25 0.36 -8.72 -5.45
CA VAL A 25 0.29 -7.30 -5.08
C VAL A 25 1.64 -6.63 -5.25
N ARG A 26 1.63 -5.40 -5.73
CA ARG A 26 2.80 -4.52 -5.71
C ARG A 26 2.69 -3.63 -4.48
N ILE A 27 3.77 -3.58 -3.70
CA ILE A 27 3.88 -2.73 -2.52
C ILE A 27 4.97 -1.71 -2.80
N GLU A 28 4.68 -0.45 -2.54
CA GLU A 28 5.63 0.64 -2.56
C GLU A 28 5.63 1.33 -1.20
N ILE A 29 6.80 1.42 -0.58
CA ILE A 29 6.97 2.04 0.73
C ILE A 29 7.77 3.31 0.55
N THR A 30 7.19 4.45 0.93
CA THR A 30 7.80 5.77 0.84
C THR A 30 7.83 6.45 2.20
N SER A 31 8.75 7.41 2.37
CA SER A 31 8.73 8.29 3.54
C SER A 31 7.55 9.23 3.45
N ASP A 32 6.93 9.54 4.59
CA ASP A 32 5.77 10.42 4.69
C ASP A 32 5.99 11.45 5.81
N PRO A 33 5.54 12.71 5.67
CA PRO A 33 5.71 13.72 6.72
C PRO A 33 4.75 13.53 7.91
N ASP A 34 3.58 12.93 7.69
CA ASP A 34 2.54 12.75 8.70
C ASP A 34 2.60 11.35 9.34
N TYR A 35 3.29 10.41 8.71
CA TYR A 35 3.45 9.03 9.16
C TYR A 35 4.92 8.61 9.23
N THR A 36 5.21 7.50 9.90
CA THR A 36 6.56 6.92 9.87
C THR A 36 6.89 6.37 8.48
N ALA A 37 5.88 5.87 7.76
CA ALA A 37 5.98 5.50 6.36
C ALA A 37 4.59 5.54 5.71
N ARG A 38 4.59 5.71 4.39
CA ARG A 38 3.42 5.50 3.53
C ARG A 38 3.60 4.19 2.76
N VAL A 39 2.53 3.42 2.67
CA VAL A 39 2.49 2.13 1.98
C VAL A 39 1.39 2.16 0.94
N ASP A 40 1.80 2.17 -0.32
CA ASP A 40 0.91 2.05 -1.47
C ASP A 40 0.86 0.57 -1.88
N VAL A 41 -0.34 -0.01 -1.88
CA VAL A 41 -0.60 -1.40 -2.25
C VAL A 41 -1.45 -1.41 -3.50
N SER A 42 -0.92 -1.96 -4.59
CA SER A 42 -1.63 -2.08 -5.87
C SER A 42 -1.90 -3.54 -6.19
N ALA A 43 -3.14 -3.82 -6.60
CA ALA A 43 -3.57 -5.12 -7.12
C ALA A 43 -4.52 -4.88 -8.28
N ASP A 44 -4.27 -5.54 -9.41
CA ASP A 44 -4.98 -5.31 -10.67
C ASP A 44 -4.96 -3.81 -11.05
N ASP A 45 -6.13 -3.17 -11.19
CA ASP A 45 -6.27 -1.73 -11.45
C ASP A 45 -6.55 -0.91 -10.18
N SER A 46 -6.63 -1.56 -9.02
CA SER A 46 -6.94 -0.89 -7.76
C SER A 46 -5.68 -0.58 -6.95
N ARG A 47 -5.71 0.53 -6.20
CA ARG A 47 -4.64 0.95 -5.28
C ARG A 47 -5.21 1.36 -3.95
N TRP A 48 -4.61 0.89 -2.86
CA TRP A 48 -4.90 1.31 -1.49
C TRP A 48 -3.67 1.99 -0.89
N VAL A 49 -3.90 3.10 -0.21
CA VAL A 49 -2.87 3.92 0.40
C VAL A 49 -3.00 3.87 1.91
N TYR A 50 -1.93 3.50 2.59
CA TYR A 50 -1.89 3.40 4.03
C TYR A 50 -0.81 4.28 4.63
N GLY A 51 -1.13 4.90 5.76
CA GLY A 51 -0.16 5.52 6.65
C GLY A 51 0.21 4.57 7.76
N VAL A 52 1.50 4.38 8.00
CA VAL A 52 2.02 3.56 9.09
C VAL A 52 2.60 4.47 10.16
N ASP A 53 2.03 4.43 11.36
CA ASP A 53 2.49 5.23 12.49
C ASP A 53 3.76 4.65 13.16
N SER A 54 4.24 5.34 14.19
CA SER A 54 5.43 4.91 14.95
C SER A 54 5.20 3.63 15.77
N ASN A 55 3.95 3.24 16.01
CA ASN A 55 3.57 1.98 16.64
C ASN A 55 3.44 0.83 15.63
N LYS A 56 3.76 1.07 14.35
CA LYS A 56 3.59 0.12 13.24
C LYS A 56 2.13 -0.28 13.04
N ILE A 57 1.21 0.68 13.16
CA ILE A 57 -0.21 0.49 12.84
C ILE A 57 -0.48 1.16 11.50
N ALA A 58 -0.95 0.36 10.53
CA ALA A 58 -1.40 0.83 9.22
C ALA A 58 -2.86 1.30 9.30
N THR A 59 -3.11 2.51 8.81
CA THR A 59 -4.45 3.10 8.67
C THR A 59 -4.71 3.41 7.21
N LEU A 60 -5.88 3.00 6.69
CA LEU A 60 -6.29 3.30 5.32
C LEU A 60 -6.55 4.81 5.17
N ILE A 61 -5.76 5.46 4.31
CA ILE A 61 -5.89 6.89 4.01
C ILE A 61 -6.76 7.09 2.77
N ASP A 62 -6.53 6.27 1.74
CA ASP A 62 -7.18 6.45 0.46
C ASP A 62 -7.27 5.14 -0.34
N ALA A 63 -8.17 5.07 -1.30
CA ALA A 63 -8.14 4.04 -2.32
C ALA A 63 -8.60 4.54 -3.69
N PHE A 64 -8.16 3.86 -4.73
CA PHE A 64 -8.41 4.17 -6.12
C PHE A 64 -8.84 2.90 -6.86
N ASP A 65 -9.82 3.05 -7.74
CA ASP A 65 -10.18 2.07 -8.77
C ASP A 65 -9.82 2.66 -10.14
N GLY A 66 -8.74 2.17 -10.72
CA GLY A 66 -8.02 2.81 -11.80
C GLY A 66 -7.56 4.22 -11.41
N SER A 67 -8.02 5.23 -12.16
CA SER A 67 -7.75 6.65 -11.88
C SER A 67 -8.78 7.30 -10.95
N THR A 68 -9.83 6.57 -10.54
CA THR A 68 -10.94 7.13 -9.77
C THR A 68 -10.72 6.91 -8.28
N ARG A 69 -10.74 7.99 -7.50
CA ARG A 69 -10.70 7.91 -6.04
C ARG A 69 -12.01 7.32 -5.51
N VAL A 70 -11.93 6.38 -4.58
CA VAL A 70 -13.08 5.75 -3.92
C VAL A 70 -13.48 6.58 -2.70
N GLU A 71 -14.75 6.98 -2.64
CA GLU A 71 -15.22 7.94 -1.62
C GLU A 71 -15.30 7.33 -0.20
N ASN A 72 -15.64 6.04 -0.09
CA ASN A 72 -15.66 5.30 1.16
C ASN A 72 -14.88 3.99 1.00
N PRO A 73 -13.53 4.07 0.94
CA PRO A 73 -12.71 2.92 0.63
C PRO A 73 -12.78 1.90 1.76
N GLN A 74 -12.81 0.63 1.38
CA GLN A 74 -12.80 -0.48 2.33
C GLN A 74 -11.50 -1.27 2.17
N ASN A 75 -11.02 -1.80 3.29
CA ASN A 75 -9.90 -2.73 3.30
C ASN A 75 -10.26 -3.98 2.49
N PRO A 76 -9.44 -4.40 1.52
CA PRO A 76 -9.66 -5.66 0.84
C PRO A 76 -9.38 -6.80 1.81
N THR A 77 -10.12 -7.90 1.69
CA THR A 77 -10.05 -9.02 2.65
C THR A 77 -8.67 -9.66 2.76
N TRP A 78 -7.84 -9.53 1.73
CA TRP A 78 -6.48 -10.06 1.66
C TRP A 78 -5.42 -9.10 2.22
N ILE A 79 -5.77 -7.87 2.62
CA ILE A 79 -4.76 -6.87 3.07
C ILE A 79 -4.02 -7.30 4.34
N CYS A 80 -4.67 -8.09 5.19
CA CYS A 80 -4.06 -8.61 6.41
C CYS A 80 -2.78 -9.42 6.12
N ASP A 81 -2.76 -10.20 5.03
CA ASP A 81 -1.59 -10.98 4.64
C ASP A 81 -0.43 -10.08 4.17
N VAL A 82 -0.73 -8.90 3.61
CA VAL A 82 0.27 -7.90 3.23
C VAL A 82 0.94 -7.33 4.46
N PHE A 83 0.15 -6.85 5.44
CA PHE A 83 0.68 -6.26 6.66
C PHE A 83 1.38 -7.27 7.56
N PHE A 84 0.88 -8.51 7.62
CA PHE A 84 1.56 -9.61 8.30
C PHE A 84 2.98 -9.82 7.75
N GLN A 85 3.16 -9.82 6.44
CA GLN A 85 4.48 -9.94 5.81
C GLN A 85 5.36 -8.69 5.94
N LEU A 86 4.78 -7.54 6.26
CA LEU A 86 5.49 -6.29 6.58
C LEU A 86 5.83 -6.17 8.08
N GLY A 87 5.26 -7.02 8.94
CA GLY A 87 5.39 -6.89 10.40
C GLY A 87 4.68 -5.65 10.94
N VAL A 88 3.57 -5.27 10.32
CA VAL A 88 2.75 -4.09 10.61
C VAL A 88 1.37 -4.58 11.06
N MET A 89 0.80 -3.94 12.07
CA MET A 89 -0.59 -4.16 12.51
C MET A 89 -1.54 -3.32 11.67
N TRP A 90 -2.82 -3.67 11.60
CA TRP A 90 -3.82 -2.88 10.87
C TRP A 90 -5.07 -2.68 11.71
N VAL A 91 -5.80 -1.59 11.44
CA VAL A 91 -7.06 -1.23 12.08
C VAL A 91 -8.16 -0.97 11.05
#